data_AF-A0A2D6HJB7-F1
#
_entry.id   AF-A0A2D6HJB7-F1
#
_cell.length_a   1.000
_cell.length_b   1.000
_cell.length_c   1.000
_cell.angle_alpha   90.00
_cell.angle_beta   90.00
_cell.angle_gamma   90.00
#
_symmetry.space_group_name_H-M   'P 1'
#
loop_
_entity.id
_entity.type
_entity.pdbx_description
1 polymer ?
#
loop_
_entity_poly.entity_id
_entity_poly.type
_entity_poly.pdbx_seq_one_letter_code
_entity_poly.pdbx_strand_id
1 'polypeptide(L)'
;MGDGTYYHRSLALDGLSGSAASPIRIQAEPRGLATVSAAWREAAEGRAGLWTAEGGGIYSAPNDTPAIFGGWQGTLLFRYETLADLQNAETTPVPTQYSGDVFGPVHGFAWEDERIYLRLPGEADPEGEPLVFSTPTWDEGTVGSGAQPVIAVSGTPGLIFDGLRIVGSGTYGVTCDEGSPDVVFRNCLFEYCRSAVQISGG
;
A
#
# COMPACT_ATOMS: atom_id res chain seq x y z
N MET A 1 -2.97 -1.32 -21.15
CA MET A 1 -3.88 -1.05 -20.03
C MET A 1 -4.53 0.29 -20.29
N GLY A 2 -5.84 0.38 -20.01
CA GLY A 2 -6.59 1.62 -20.15
C GLY A 2 -6.33 2.57 -18.99
N ASP A 3 -6.91 3.76 -19.05
CA ASP A 3 -6.91 4.73 -17.96
C ASP A 3 -7.66 4.17 -16.73
N GLY A 4 -7.14 4.44 -15.55
CA GLY A 4 -7.76 4.12 -14.26
C GLY A 4 -6.89 3.31 -13.31
N THR A 5 -7.47 3.04 -12.14
CA THR A 5 -6.84 2.26 -11.07
C THR A 5 -7.40 0.84 -11.03
N TYR A 6 -6.50 -0.14 -11.09
CA TYR A 6 -6.76 -1.56 -11.01
C TYR A 6 -6.34 -2.03 -9.61
N TYR A 7 -7.32 -2.21 -8.74
CA TYR A 7 -7.09 -2.68 -7.38
C TYR A 7 -6.93 -4.19 -7.36
N HIS A 8 -5.75 -4.64 -6.97
CA HIS A 8 -5.42 -6.06 -6.82
C HIS A 8 -4.75 -6.28 -5.48
N ARG A 9 -5.19 -7.31 -4.75
CA ARG A 9 -4.51 -7.80 -3.56
C ARG A 9 -3.07 -8.23 -3.89
N SER A 10 -2.91 -8.97 -4.98
CA SER A 10 -1.65 -9.24 -5.66
C SER A 10 -1.98 -9.71 -7.09
N LEU A 11 -1.28 -9.18 -8.09
CA LEU A 11 -1.38 -9.60 -9.47
C LEU A 11 -0.28 -10.63 -9.78
N ALA A 12 -0.66 -11.89 -9.93
CA ALA A 12 0.27 -12.95 -10.29
C ALA A 12 0.45 -13.03 -11.83
N LEU A 13 1.70 -13.01 -12.27
CA LEU A 13 2.14 -13.24 -13.64
C LEU A 13 3.03 -14.48 -13.64
N ASP A 14 2.44 -15.63 -13.96
CA ASP A 14 3.09 -16.93 -13.78
C ASP A 14 3.17 -17.72 -15.09
N GLY A 15 4.35 -18.32 -15.33
CA GLY A 15 4.59 -19.24 -16.44
C GLY A 15 4.43 -18.64 -17.85
N LEU A 16 4.50 -17.32 -18.01
CA LEU A 16 4.34 -16.70 -19.32
C LEU A 16 5.65 -16.81 -20.12
N SER A 17 5.55 -17.26 -21.37
CA SER A 17 6.72 -17.52 -22.22
C SER A 17 7.12 -16.31 -23.07
N GLY A 18 7.91 -15.40 -22.49
CA GLY A 18 8.57 -14.30 -23.20
C GLY A 18 10.06 -14.55 -23.44
N SER A 19 10.72 -13.65 -24.17
CA SER A 19 12.19 -13.63 -24.30
C SER A 19 12.68 -12.22 -24.61
N ALA A 20 13.99 -11.97 -24.51
CA ALA A 20 14.57 -10.68 -24.89
C ALA A 20 14.27 -10.31 -26.37
N ALA A 21 14.20 -11.30 -27.28
CA ALA A 21 13.90 -11.09 -28.69
C ALA A 21 12.39 -10.94 -28.98
N SER A 22 11.54 -11.53 -28.15
CA SER A 22 10.08 -11.47 -28.25
C SER A 22 9.47 -11.26 -26.86
N PRO A 23 9.56 -10.02 -26.32
CA PRO A 23 9.15 -9.76 -24.95
C PRO A 23 7.64 -9.68 -24.79
N ILE A 24 7.16 -10.00 -23.59
CA ILE A 24 5.77 -9.75 -23.17
C ILE A 24 5.72 -8.33 -22.62
N ARG A 25 4.75 -7.53 -23.07
CA ARG A 25 4.62 -6.13 -22.66
C ARG A 25 3.34 -5.89 -21.87
N ILE A 26 3.50 -5.37 -20.66
CA ILE A 26 2.41 -4.83 -19.85
C ILE A 26 2.59 -3.31 -19.84
N GLN A 27 1.77 -2.63 -20.62
CA GLN A 27 1.98 -1.22 -20.94
C GLN A 27 0.73 -0.38 -20.67
N ALA A 28 0.91 0.83 -20.14
CA ALA A 28 -0.10 1.87 -20.16
C ALA A 28 0.03 2.73 -21.43
N GLU A 29 -1.09 2.98 -22.09
CA GLU A 29 -1.18 3.98 -23.16
C GLU A 29 -2.43 4.84 -22.94
N PRO A 30 -2.29 6.14 -22.62
CA PRO A 30 -1.06 6.90 -22.34
C PRO A 30 -0.28 6.44 -21.09
N ARG A 31 1.03 6.76 -21.04
CA ARG A 31 1.90 6.46 -19.87
C ARG A 31 1.43 7.23 -18.63
N GLY A 32 1.52 6.59 -17.47
CA GLY A 32 1.18 7.15 -16.16
C GLY A 32 -0.30 7.10 -15.80
N LEU A 33 -1.18 6.71 -16.74
CA LEU A 33 -2.63 6.71 -16.52
C LEU A 33 -3.19 5.38 -16.00
N ALA A 34 -2.47 4.27 -16.20
CA ALA A 34 -2.84 3.00 -15.59
C ALA A 34 -2.12 2.82 -14.25
N THR A 35 -2.89 2.68 -13.18
CA THR A 35 -2.38 2.41 -11.83
C THR A 35 -2.69 0.99 -11.41
N VAL A 36 -1.72 0.21 -10.97
CA VAL A 36 -1.94 -1.06 -10.26
C VAL A 36 -1.71 -0.81 -8.79
N SER A 37 -2.70 -1.10 -7.95
CA SER A 37 -2.68 -0.71 -6.54
C SER A 37 -3.09 -1.86 -5.64
N ALA A 38 -2.33 -2.06 -4.56
CA ALA A 38 -2.72 -2.86 -3.41
C ALA A 38 -3.20 -1.97 -2.25
N ALA A 39 -3.84 -0.84 -2.55
CA ALA A 39 -4.53 -0.04 -1.53
C ALA A 39 -5.91 -0.61 -1.20
N TRP A 40 -6.38 -0.35 0.02
CA TRP A 40 -7.79 -0.49 0.35
C TRP A 40 -8.63 0.40 -0.57
N ARG A 41 -9.41 -0.24 -1.44
CA ARG A 41 -10.08 0.39 -2.57
C ARG A 41 -11.04 1.50 -2.14
N GLU A 42 -11.93 1.21 -1.18
CA GLU A 42 -13.00 2.12 -0.79
C GLU A 42 -12.45 3.43 -0.24
N ALA A 43 -11.39 3.37 0.58
CA ALA A 43 -10.70 4.56 1.07
C ALA A 43 -9.90 5.28 -0.03
N ALA A 44 -9.24 4.55 -0.93
CA ALA A 44 -8.47 5.13 -2.02
C ALA A 44 -9.35 5.86 -3.05
N GLU A 45 -10.60 5.39 -3.24
CA GLU A 45 -11.60 6.03 -4.10
C GLU A 45 -12.34 7.19 -3.39
N GLY A 46 -12.08 7.45 -2.11
CA GLY A 46 -12.79 8.47 -1.34
C GLY A 46 -14.29 8.18 -1.26
N ARG A 47 -14.68 6.90 -1.09
CA ARG A 47 -16.08 6.48 -1.13
C ARG A 47 -16.90 7.21 -0.06
N ALA A 48 -18.00 7.82 -0.49
CA ALA A 48 -18.92 8.46 0.43
C ALA A 48 -19.65 7.45 1.35
N GLY A 49 -19.88 7.86 2.60
CA GLY A 49 -20.50 7.09 3.66
C GLY A 49 -19.58 6.03 4.27
N LEU A 50 -18.27 6.11 4.01
CA LEU A 50 -17.30 5.16 4.54
C LEU A 50 -16.97 5.44 6.01
N TRP A 51 -16.83 6.73 6.35
CA TRP A 51 -16.32 7.16 7.65
C TRP A 51 -17.44 7.54 8.61
N THR A 52 -17.32 7.08 9.85
CA THR A 52 -18.17 7.46 10.98
C THR A 52 -17.38 8.40 11.89
N ALA A 53 -17.92 9.56 12.23
CA ALA A 53 -17.30 10.46 13.20
C ALA A 53 -17.40 9.87 14.63
N GLU A 54 -16.27 9.76 15.32
CA GLU A 54 -16.16 9.30 16.71
C GLU A 54 -16.05 10.47 17.71
N GLY A 55 -15.79 11.69 17.20
CA GLY A 55 -15.51 12.88 18.00
C GLY A 55 -14.01 13.13 18.18
N GLY A 56 -13.64 14.35 18.62
CA GLY A 56 -12.23 14.73 18.81
C GLY A 56 -11.39 14.74 17.54
N GLY A 57 -12.01 14.94 16.37
CA GLY A 57 -11.35 14.87 15.06
C GLY A 57 -11.01 13.43 14.61
N ILE A 58 -11.51 12.41 15.32
CA ILE A 58 -11.33 11.00 14.96
C ILE A 58 -12.53 10.52 14.17
N TYR A 59 -12.22 9.77 13.12
CA TYR A 59 -13.16 9.08 12.26
C TYR A 59 -12.82 7.59 12.26
N SER A 60 -13.81 6.74 12.06
CA SER A 60 -13.59 5.31 11.97
C SER A 60 -14.31 4.68 10.80
N ALA A 61 -13.76 3.60 10.27
CA ALA A 61 -14.39 2.82 9.21
C ALA A 61 -14.14 1.32 9.43
N PRO A 62 -15.12 0.44 9.12
CA PRO A 62 -14.92 -1.00 9.16
C PRO A 62 -13.80 -1.39 8.19
N ASN A 63 -12.83 -2.15 8.70
CA ASN A 63 -11.75 -2.73 7.91
C ASN A 63 -11.35 -4.05 8.56
N ASP A 64 -11.72 -5.15 7.93
CA ASP A 64 -11.67 -6.53 8.44
C ASP A 64 -10.25 -7.07 8.70
N THR A 65 -9.23 -6.24 8.46
CA THR A 65 -7.85 -6.68 8.39
C THR A 65 -6.87 -5.57 8.75
N PRO A 66 -5.73 -5.90 9.39
CA PRO A 66 -4.80 -4.89 9.88
C PRO A 66 -4.29 -3.95 8.79
N ALA A 67 -4.50 -2.66 8.96
CA ALA A 67 -3.78 -1.66 8.21
C ALA A 67 -2.44 -1.39 8.88
N ILE A 68 -1.35 -1.54 8.14
CA ILE A 68 0.02 -1.30 8.63
C ILE A 68 0.62 -0.02 8.05
N PHE A 69 0.01 0.50 6.98
CA PHE A 69 0.44 1.67 6.25
C PHE A 69 -0.76 2.57 5.98
N GLY A 70 -0.57 3.87 6.14
CA GLY A 70 -1.54 4.91 5.82
C GLY A 70 -0.85 6.08 5.14
N GLY A 71 -1.54 6.71 4.20
CA GLY A 71 -1.07 7.90 3.52
C GLY A 71 -2.21 8.80 3.06
N TRP A 72 -1.99 10.11 3.11
CA TRP A 72 -2.95 11.13 2.68
C TRP A 72 -2.20 12.29 2.02
N GLN A 73 -2.67 12.70 0.84
CA GLN A 73 -2.11 13.83 0.07
C GLN A 73 -0.56 13.83 -0.06
N GLY A 74 0.05 12.67 -0.31
CA GLY A 74 1.51 12.57 -0.44
C GLY A 74 2.27 12.40 0.87
N THR A 75 1.58 12.44 2.01
CA THR A 75 2.18 12.36 3.35
C THR A 75 1.89 11.01 3.99
N LEU A 76 2.89 10.43 4.65
CA LEU A 76 2.74 9.21 5.45
C LEU A 76 1.99 9.52 6.75
N LEU A 77 1.02 8.68 7.09
CA LEU A 77 0.33 8.74 8.37
C LEU A 77 1.07 7.84 9.37
N PHE A 78 1.27 8.34 10.58
CA PHE A 78 1.84 7.55 11.66
C PHE A 78 0.84 6.49 12.12
N ARG A 79 1.30 5.24 12.31
CA ARG A 79 0.49 4.15 12.85
C ARG A 79 0.63 4.11 14.37
N TYR A 80 -0.49 4.17 15.04
CA TYR A 80 -0.65 3.91 16.46
C TYR A 80 -1.10 2.46 16.69
N GLU A 81 -0.74 1.90 17.84
CA GLU A 81 -1.10 0.52 18.20
C GLU A 81 -2.59 0.42 18.56
N THR A 82 -3.11 1.41 19.31
CA THR A 82 -4.51 1.42 19.76
C THR A 82 -5.19 2.75 19.47
N LEU A 83 -6.54 2.77 19.51
CA LEU A 83 -7.29 4.03 19.47
C LEU A 83 -6.89 4.95 20.64
N ALA A 84 -6.65 4.38 21.82
CA ALA A 84 -6.24 5.14 22.99
C ALA A 84 -4.90 5.86 22.77
N ASP A 85 -3.93 5.23 22.10
CA ASP A 85 -2.65 5.88 21.78
C ASP A 85 -2.84 7.03 20.79
N LEU A 86 -3.68 6.84 19.76
CA LEU A 86 -4.03 7.89 18.81
C LEU A 86 -4.73 9.08 19.50
N GLN A 87 -5.66 8.80 20.41
CA GLN A 87 -6.37 9.82 21.20
C GLN A 87 -5.41 10.60 22.11
N ASN A 88 -4.37 9.94 22.63
CA ASN A 88 -3.41 10.52 23.58
C ASN A 88 -2.06 10.88 22.92
N ALA A 89 -1.99 11.00 21.59
CA ALA A 89 -0.76 11.23 20.85
C ALA A 89 0.08 12.43 21.34
N GLU A 90 -0.57 13.47 21.87
CA GLU A 90 0.07 14.68 22.41
C GLU A 90 0.73 14.47 23.79
N THR A 91 0.33 13.44 24.53
CA THR A 91 0.67 13.28 25.94
C THR A 91 1.31 11.94 26.28
N THR A 92 1.18 10.95 25.39
CA THR A 92 1.73 9.61 25.58
C THR A 92 2.92 9.42 24.63
N PRO A 93 4.13 9.20 25.16
CA PRO A 93 5.25 8.86 24.31
C PRO A 93 5.06 7.49 23.67
N VAL A 94 5.39 7.37 22.39
CA VAL A 94 5.41 6.11 21.67
C VAL A 94 6.74 5.42 21.98
N PRO A 95 6.73 4.18 22.51
CA PRO A 95 7.96 3.44 22.72
C PRO A 95 8.67 3.24 21.39
N THR A 96 9.90 3.72 21.25
CA THR A 96 10.71 3.44 20.06
C THR A 96 11.70 2.31 20.34
N GLN A 97 12.07 1.57 19.30
CA GLN A 97 13.16 0.58 19.37
C GLN A 97 14.53 1.23 19.68
N TYR A 98 14.61 2.56 19.59
CA TYR A 98 15.81 3.35 19.85
C TYR A 98 15.70 4.04 21.22
N SER A 99 16.83 4.39 21.84
CA SER A 99 16.81 4.97 23.19
C SER A 99 16.12 6.33 23.20
N GLY A 100 14.89 6.38 23.74
CA GLY A 100 14.15 7.62 23.96
C GLY A 100 12.65 7.44 23.71
N ASP A 101 11.87 8.04 24.59
CA ASP A 101 10.43 8.25 24.43
C ASP A 101 10.22 9.36 23.39
N VAL A 102 9.52 9.07 22.29
CA VAL A 102 9.19 10.05 21.24
C VAL A 102 7.69 10.28 21.24
N PHE A 103 7.25 11.54 21.31
CA PHE A 103 5.84 11.87 21.10
C PHE A 103 5.50 11.68 19.61
N GLY A 104 4.48 10.87 19.33
CA GLY A 104 3.97 10.71 17.97
C GLY A 104 3.26 11.99 17.49
N PRO A 105 3.08 12.17 16.16
CA PRO A 105 2.35 13.30 15.63
C PRO A 105 0.86 13.25 16.01
N VAL A 106 0.21 14.38 16.24
CA VAL A 106 -1.21 14.46 16.67
C VAL A 106 -2.24 13.89 15.67
N HIS A 107 -1.77 13.42 14.51
CA HIS A 107 -2.53 12.84 13.42
C HIS A 107 -1.90 11.52 13.00
N GLY A 108 -2.72 10.63 12.46
CA GLY A 108 -2.30 9.28 12.14
C GLY A 108 -3.49 8.36 12.08
N PHE A 109 -3.24 7.07 12.24
CA PHE A 109 -4.29 6.07 12.28
C PHE A 109 -3.95 4.96 13.27
N ALA A 110 -4.97 4.27 13.77
CA ALA A 110 -4.85 3.02 14.51
C ALA A 110 -5.73 1.97 13.82
N TRP A 111 -5.36 0.70 13.95
CA TRP A 111 -6.26 -0.40 13.60
C TRP A 111 -6.56 -1.20 14.86
N GLU A 112 -7.83 -1.30 15.22
CA GLU A 112 -8.29 -1.98 16.43
C GLU A 112 -9.71 -2.50 16.20
N ASP A 113 -9.98 -3.73 16.66
CA ASP A 113 -11.29 -4.39 16.57
C ASP A 113 -11.94 -4.34 15.17
N GLU A 114 -11.17 -4.69 14.13
CA GLU A 114 -11.62 -4.68 12.73
C GLU A 114 -12.08 -3.30 12.22
N ARG A 115 -11.48 -2.24 12.77
CA ARG A 115 -11.72 -0.85 12.35
C ARG A 115 -10.42 -0.11 12.16
N ILE A 116 -10.38 0.75 11.15
CA ILE A 116 -9.39 1.83 11.11
C ILE A 116 -9.98 3.03 11.84
N TYR A 117 -9.22 3.58 12.77
CA TYR A 117 -9.44 4.90 13.36
C TYR A 117 -8.44 5.87 12.75
N LEU A 118 -8.90 7.04 12.34
CA LEU A 118 -8.14 8.00 11.56
C LEU A 118 -8.32 9.39 12.16
N ARG A 119 -7.20 10.10 12.33
CA ARG A 119 -7.19 11.55 12.58
C ARG A 119 -6.30 12.20 11.55
N LEU A 120 -6.88 13.02 10.68
CA LEU A 120 -6.12 13.73 9.65
C LEU A 120 -5.52 15.04 10.18
N PRO A 121 -4.40 15.51 9.60
CA PRO A 121 -3.84 16.83 9.91
C PRO A 121 -4.90 17.93 9.81
N GLY A 122 -4.90 18.83 10.80
CA GLY A 122 -5.87 19.93 10.86
C GLY A 122 -7.31 19.50 11.13
N GLU A 123 -7.52 18.26 11.59
CA GLU A 123 -8.85 17.68 11.83
C GLU A 123 -9.72 17.66 10.57
N ALA A 124 -9.07 17.46 9.42
CA ALA A 124 -9.75 17.34 8.14
C ALA A 124 -10.73 16.16 8.14
N ASP A 125 -11.87 16.35 7.48
CA ASP A 125 -12.86 15.30 7.24
C ASP A 125 -12.30 14.34 6.17
N PRO A 126 -12.17 13.03 6.45
CA PRO A 126 -11.70 12.04 5.49
C PRO A 126 -12.73 11.69 4.42
N GLU A 127 -13.98 12.15 4.56
CA GLU A 127 -15.05 11.88 3.62
C GLU A 127 -14.76 12.49 2.24
N GLY A 128 -14.78 11.66 1.18
CA GLY A 128 -14.47 12.10 -0.19
C GLY A 128 -12.98 12.26 -0.48
N GLU A 129 -12.11 12.14 0.54
CA GLU A 129 -10.67 12.28 0.37
C GLU A 129 -10.02 10.94 -0.02
N PRO A 130 -9.13 10.93 -1.03
CA PRO A 130 -8.41 9.72 -1.40
C PRO A 130 -7.34 9.38 -0.34
N LEU A 131 -7.53 8.24 0.32
CA LEU A 131 -6.67 7.74 1.39
C LEU A 131 -6.02 6.42 0.97
N VAL A 132 -4.71 6.31 1.16
CA VAL A 132 -3.96 5.10 0.81
C VAL A 132 -3.70 4.30 2.07
N PHE A 133 -4.48 3.25 2.30
CA PHE A 133 -4.20 2.26 3.35
C PHE A 133 -3.70 0.95 2.75
N SER A 134 -2.79 0.27 3.43
CA SER A 134 -2.37 -1.09 3.06
C SER A 134 -3.57 -2.01 2.90
N THR A 135 -3.54 -2.89 1.90
CA THR A 135 -4.55 -3.93 1.78
C THR A 135 -4.56 -4.89 2.98
N PRO A 136 -5.69 -5.59 3.15
CA PRO A 136 -5.95 -6.65 4.12
C PRO A 136 -4.94 -7.77 4.41
N THR A 137 -3.83 -7.88 3.69
CA THR A 137 -3.07 -9.14 3.60
C THR A 137 -1.73 -9.11 4.30
N TRP A 138 -1.52 -8.16 5.20
CA TRP A 138 -0.35 -8.23 6.05
C TRP A 138 -0.59 -9.21 7.19
N ASP A 139 -0.12 -10.44 7.01
CA ASP A 139 -0.01 -11.39 8.12
C ASP A 139 1.24 -11.03 8.93
N GLU A 140 1.06 -10.35 10.07
CA GLU A 140 2.16 -10.08 11.02
C GLU A 140 2.65 -11.36 11.73
N GLY A 141 1.86 -12.44 11.71
CA GLY A 141 2.08 -13.66 12.50
C GLY A 141 2.98 -14.71 11.85
N THR A 142 3.21 -14.64 10.53
CA THR A 142 4.03 -15.62 9.82
C THR A 142 5.31 -14.98 9.31
N VAL A 143 6.36 -14.97 10.16
CA VAL A 143 7.74 -14.74 9.74
C VAL A 143 8.13 -15.87 8.77
N GLY A 144 7.79 -15.72 7.49
CA GLY A 144 7.98 -16.75 6.46
C GLY A 144 7.13 -16.57 5.19
N SER A 145 5.96 -15.92 5.26
CA SER A 145 5.18 -15.51 4.08
C SER A 145 5.13 -13.99 4.03
N GLY A 146 6.23 -13.38 3.60
CA GLY A 146 6.41 -11.93 3.57
C GLY A 146 5.28 -11.19 2.86
N ALA A 147 5.22 -9.87 3.08
CA ALA A 147 4.28 -8.96 2.43
C ALA A 147 4.02 -9.35 0.96
N GLN A 148 2.75 -9.45 0.57
CA GLN A 148 2.41 -9.82 -0.81
C GLN A 148 2.73 -8.65 -1.75
N PRO A 149 3.54 -8.83 -2.80
CA PRO A 149 3.81 -7.75 -3.73
C PRO A 149 2.53 -7.35 -4.48
N VAL A 150 2.46 -6.10 -4.94
CA VAL A 150 1.39 -5.66 -5.85
C VAL A 150 1.39 -6.53 -7.11
N ILE A 151 2.57 -6.87 -7.62
CA ILE A 151 2.76 -7.76 -8.77
C ILE A 151 3.79 -8.83 -8.41
N ALA A 152 3.40 -10.11 -8.50
CA ALA A 152 4.30 -11.26 -8.36
C ALA A 152 4.60 -11.84 -9.74
N VAL A 153 5.88 -11.98 -10.08
CA VAL A 153 6.34 -12.54 -11.35
C VAL A 153 7.09 -13.84 -11.07
N SER A 154 6.58 -14.94 -11.64
CA SER A 154 7.09 -16.29 -11.44
C SER A 154 7.29 -16.99 -12.78
N GLY A 155 8.45 -17.63 -12.99
CA GLY A 155 8.75 -18.40 -14.21
C GLY A 155 8.46 -17.68 -15.53
N THR A 156 8.62 -16.36 -15.57
CA THR A 156 8.16 -15.50 -16.67
C THR A 156 9.32 -14.67 -17.25
N PRO A 157 10.11 -15.25 -18.18
CA PRO A 157 11.21 -14.55 -18.82
C PRO A 157 10.75 -13.44 -19.78
N GLY A 158 11.57 -12.39 -19.95
CA GLY A 158 11.41 -11.38 -21.00
C GLY A 158 10.18 -10.48 -20.85
N LEU A 159 9.80 -10.17 -19.61
CA LEU A 159 8.67 -9.28 -19.30
C LEU A 159 9.09 -7.81 -19.31
N ILE A 160 8.28 -6.93 -19.89
CA ILE A 160 8.48 -5.49 -19.90
C ILE A 160 7.26 -4.80 -19.31
N PHE A 161 7.45 -4.07 -18.22
CA PHE A 161 6.49 -3.10 -17.71
C PHE A 161 6.83 -1.72 -18.28
N ASP A 162 5.89 -1.06 -18.98
CA ASP A 162 6.11 0.27 -19.56
C ASP A 162 4.99 1.25 -19.20
N GLY A 163 5.33 2.36 -18.54
CA GLY A 163 4.40 3.47 -18.31
C GLY A 163 3.39 3.25 -17.20
N LEU A 164 3.55 2.25 -16.33
CA LEU A 164 2.60 1.95 -15.25
C LEU A 164 2.91 2.79 -14.00
N ARG A 165 1.86 3.14 -13.25
CA ARG A 165 1.98 3.55 -11.84
C ARG A 165 1.71 2.34 -10.96
N ILE A 166 2.56 2.07 -9.98
CA ILE A 166 2.45 0.91 -9.09
C ILE A 166 2.45 1.43 -7.64
N VAL A 167 1.35 1.18 -6.93
CA VAL A 167 1.11 1.67 -5.58
C VAL A 167 1.13 0.50 -4.59
N GLY A 168 2.17 0.46 -3.75
CA GLY A 168 2.40 -0.63 -2.80
C GLY A 168 1.62 -0.52 -1.51
N SER A 169 1.23 0.68 -1.07
CA SER A 169 0.53 0.88 0.19
C SER A 169 1.20 0.16 1.38
N GLY A 170 2.52 0.32 1.51
CA GLY A 170 3.35 -0.34 2.53
C GLY A 170 3.87 -1.73 2.18
N THR A 171 3.45 -2.32 1.04
CA THR A 171 3.94 -3.63 0.56
C THR A 171 5.06 -3.50 -0.49
N TYR A 172 5.54 -4.62 -1.02
CA TYR A 172 6.45 -4.66 -2.17
C TYR A 172 5.73 -4.26 -3.46
N GLY A 173 6.39 -3.50 -4.34
CA GLY A 173 5.82 -3.13 -5.63
C GLY A 173 5.74 -4.34 -6.56
N VAL A 174 6.89 -4.74 -7.12
CA VAL A 174 7.00 -5.98 -7.92
C VAL A 174 8.05 -6.90 -7.33
N THR A 175 7.72 -8.19 -7.20
CA THR A 175 8.69 -9.24 -6.87
C THR A 175 8.82 -10.20 -8.03
N CYS A 176 10.06 -10.49 -8.43
CA CYS A 176 10.39 -11.45 -9.48
C CYS A 176 11.19 -12.62 -8.89
N ASP A 177 10.87 -13.84 -9.29
CA ASP A 177 11.69 -15.02 -8.97
C ASP A 177 12.90 -15.17 -9.91
N GLU A 178 13.80 -16.09 -9.56
CA GLU A 178 14.97 -16.44 -10.40
C GLU A 178 14.57 -17.07 -11.74
N GLY A 179 13.38 -17.66 -11.83
CA GLY A 179 12.81 -18.21 -13.06
C GLY A 179 12.35 -17.16 -14.08
N SER A 180 12.41 -15.88 -13.73
CA SER A 180 11.95 -14.74 -14.54
C SER A 180 13.11 -13.84 -14.97
N PRO A 181 14.05 -14.30 -15.83
CA PRO A 181 15.14 -13.46 -16.30
C PRO A 181 14.64 -12.36 -17.27
N ASP A 182 15.45 -11.32 -17.44
CA ASP A 182 15.22 -10.22 -18.39
C ASP A 182 13.93 -9.41 -18.17
N VAL A 183 13.48 -9.29 -16.91
CA VAL A 183 12.39 -8.38 -16.55
C VAL A 183 12.87 -6.93 -16.60
N VAL A 184 12.15 -6.07 -17.33
CA VAL A 184 12.50 -4.66 -17.53
C VAL A 184 11.36 -3.74 -17.10
N PHE A 185 11.67 -2.70 -16.33
CA PHE A 185 10.76 -1.62 -15.99
C PHE A 185 11.16 -0.35 -16.74
N ARG A 186 10.22 0.27 -17.46
CA ARG A 186 10.45 1.50 -18.25
C ARG A 186 9.37 2.51 -17.94
N ASN A 187 9.74 3.75 -17.68
CA ASN A 187 8.77 4.83 -17.44
C ASN A 187 7.72 4.50 -16.36
N CYS A 188 8.06 3.63 -15.41
CA CYS A 188 7.15 3.26 -14.32
C CYS A 188 7.37 4.19 -13.13
N LEU A 189 6.29 4.51 -12.43
CA LEU A 189 6.30 5.22 -11.15
C LEU A 189 5.94 4.23 -10.04
N PHE A 190 6.78 4.14 -9.01
CA PHE A 190 6.53 3.32 -7.82
C PHE A 190 6.29 4.24 -6.63
N GLU A 191 5.18 4.05 -5.94
CA GLU A 191 4.80 4.89 -4.80
C GLU A 191 4.34 4.05 -3.62
N TYR A 192 4.66 4.54 -2.42
CA TYR A 192 4.25 3.92 -1.16
C TYR A 192 4.66 2.43 -1.07
N CYS A 193 5.71 2.01 -1.77
CA CYS A 193 6.24 0.66 -1.68
C CYS A 193 7.27 0.58 -0.56
N ARG A 194 7.26 -0.49 0.23
CA ARG A 194 8.35 -0.84 1.15
C ARG A 194 9.65 -1.12 0.39
N SER A 195 9.54 -1.86 -0.72
CA SER A 195 10.56 -1.91 -1.77
C SER A 195 9.89 -1.89 -3.13
N ALA A 196 10.39 -1.09 -4.06
CA ALA A 196 9.78 -0.92 -5.38
C ALA A 196 9.89 -2.20 -6.24
N VAL A 197 11.09 -2.77 -6.31
CA VAL A 197 11.37 -4.01 -7.06
C VAL A 197 12.22 -4.92 -6.19
N GLN A 198 11.84 -6.18 -6.08
CA GLN A 198 12.59 -7.22 -5.39
C GLN A 198 12.84 -8.40 -6.34
N ILE A 199 14.04 -8.95 -6.27
CA ILE A 199 14.33 -10.27 -6.85
C ILE A 199 14.41 -11.23 -5.67
N SER A 200 13.49 -12.18 -5.60
CA SER A 200 13.55 -13.23 -4.58
C SER A 200 14.52 -14.31 -5.03
N GLY A 201 15.70 -14.34 -4.40
CA GLY A 201 16.63 -15.46 -4.49
C GLY A 201 16.20 -16.59 -3.56
N GLY A 202 16.51 -17.83 -3.93
CA GLY A 202 16.28 -19.03 -3.10
C GLY A 202 17.06 -19.03 -1.80
#